data_AF-A0A928RBT4-F1
#
_entry.id   AF-A0A928RBT4-F1
#
_cell.length_a   1.000
_cell.length_b   1.000
_cell.length_c   1.000
_cell.angle_alpha   90.00
_cell.angle_beta   90.00
_cell.angle_gamma   90.00
#
_symmetry.space_group_name_H-M   'P 1'
#
loop_
_entity.id
_entity.type
_entity.pdbx_description
1 polymer ?
#
loop_
_entity_poly.entity_id
_entity_poly.type
_entity_poly.pdbx_seq_one_letter_code
_entity_poly.pdbx_strand_id
1 'polypeptide(L)'
;MKKTVLIVLIVTFLMSLMPYVCFSATQYYFDGEWHNYKGNVFNLEVEGEILKTEMPPIVFRDYSVVPARDVFEKLGAKVQWKALSERVIISKGGTVLEMTINSKTAYLNGEEKQMQIPPKIINGKTMIPVRFVGDSFGYYVDFDSQTDTVIIRTSDPEELTYITKAKYTNEDDYLKLTLTTSGVAPVVNSFVMENPLRIVIDIKNSEFTPMLPNVEFKGGNITAIRYGQNDDARIVFDVSQKAEYKISTADNKVIIKVTDEKIKEENESDRPTKEPEPTKEPKPTKEPEPSEGPTEEVSEEPTEEPFSFEIKSSGGRDYVKVTSATVGKATRIASPISVTFEITGDEIDNEASETKPDANFVKSVKYTPVSKTKAKVTLYLKDDNFNLVQTQSSLYIMAQKAEKLRSVMIDAGHGGSDAGAVATDEDGNVYAKEKDFNLDVALKVQKILEQKHVEVKMIRKSDVYVDFQQVGSIANDADTTLFVSIHTNSALTDSATGIETWAYLEDNASSLNGMTGKRLAEIIQKKMIEKTDAIDRGIKNGKSLAVIKTTSMPAVLVEMGFISNKQDCENLMDDSYRQKIAEAICEGILASFNEMGI
;
A
#
# COMPACT_ATOMS: atom_id res chain seq x y z
N MET A 1 -1.33 28.54 54.89
CA MET A 1 -0.61 27.26 55.08
C MET A 1 -1.50 26.02 54.97
N LYS A 2 -2.69 25.93 55.60
CA LYS A 2 -3.49 24.69 55.59
C LYS A 2 -4.05 24.28 54.20
N LYS A 3 -4.41 25.22 53.32
CA LYS A 3 -4.92 24.91 51.97
C LYS A 3 -3.81 24.45 51.01
N THR A 4 -2.61 25.00 51.14
CA THR A 4 -1.47 24.66 50.28
C THR A 4 -0.93 23.26 50.58
N VAL A 5 -0.91 22.86 51.86
CA VAL A 5 -0.48 21.51 52.28
C VAL A 5 -1.47 20.44 51.83
N LEU A 6 -2.77 20.75 51.83
CA LEU A 6 -3.82 19.82 51.37
C LEU A 6 -3.74 19.58 49.85
N ILE A 7 -3.45 20.63 49.06
CA ILE A 7 -3.29 20.50 47.60
C ILE A 7 -2.05 19.68 47.26
N VAL A 8 -0.93 19.87 47.97
CA VAL A 8 0.29 19.07 47.73
C VAL A 8 0.08 17.59 48.10
N LEU A 9 -0.67 17.29 49.16
CA LEU A 9 -1.02 15.91 49.54
C LEU A 9 -1.99 15.24 48.54
N ILE A 10 -2.94 16.00 47.98
CA ILE A 10 -3.87 15.48 46.96
C ILE A 10 -3.14 15.23 45.63
N VAL A 11 -2.20 16.10 45.23
CA VAL A 11 -1.40 15.91 44.01
C VAL A 11 -0.42 14.74 44.14
N THR A 12 0.21 14.56 45.32
CA THR A 12 1.08 13.40 45.57
C THR A 12 0.29 12.08 45.67
N PHE A 13 -0.92 12.10 46.23
CA PHE A 13 -1.81 10.94 46.25
C PHE A 13 -2.35 10.60 44.85
N LEU A 14 -2.70 11.60 44.03
CA LEU A 14 -3.13 11.41 42.63
C LEU A 14 -2.01 10.94 41.71
N MET A 15 -0.76 11.37 41.93
CA MET A 15 0.40 10.85 41.20
C MET A 15 0.73 9.39 41.57
N SER A 16 0.38 8.94 42.77
CA SER A 16 0.52 7.52 43.18
C SER A 16 -0.58 6.60 42.64
N LEU A 17 -1.64 7.17 42.05
CA LEU A 17 -2.79 6.46 41.48
C LEU A 17 -2.76 6.38 39.95
N MET A 18 -1.71 6.89 39.29
CA MET A 18 -1.51 6.56 37.88
C MET A 18 -1.19 5.06 37.80
N PRO A 19 -1.99 4.24 37.09
CA PRO A 19 -1.53 2.92 36.75
C PRO A 19 -0.24 3.12 35.97
N TYR A 20 0.87 2.63 36.50
CA TYR A 20 2.02 2.34 35.66
C TYR A 20 1.50 1.38 34.60
N VAL A 21 1.19 1.88 33.40
CA VAL A 21 0.99 1.03 32.24
C VAL A 21 2.38 0.48 31.95
N CYS A 22 2.72 -0.59 32.68
CA CYS A 22 3.81 -1.44 32.30
C CYS A 22 3.38 -2.03 30.96
N PHE A 23 3.91 -1.48 29.87
CA PHE A 23 3.92 -2.20 28.60
C PHE A 23 4.72 -3.47 28.85
N SER A 24 4.03 -4.54 29.23
CA SER A 24 4.61 -5.87 29.16
C SER A 24 4.93 -6.08 27.70
N ALA A 25 6.22 -6.20 27.36
CA ALA A 25 6.59 -6.73 26.06
C ALA A 25 5.81 -8.03 25.84
N THR A 26 5.14 -8.16 24.70
CA THR A 26 4.45 -9.41 24.37
C THR A 26 5.51 -10.50 24.30
N GLN A 27 5.36 -11.56 25.09
CA GLN A 27 6.31 -12.66 25.11
C GLN A 27 5.79 -13.81 24.24
N TYR A 28 6.64 -14.30 23.35
CA TYR A 28 6.38 -15.45 22.52
C TYR A 28 7.39 -16.55 22.82
N TYR A 29 6.91 -17.78 22.98
CA TYR A 29 7.71 -18.96 23.18
C TYR A 29 7.89 -19.70 21.86
N PHE A 30 9.14 -19.83 21.41
CA PHE A 30 9.53 -20.61 20.24
C PHE A 30 11.00 -21.03 20.37
N ASP A 31 11.43 -22.03 19.61
CA ASP A 31 12.81 -22.56 19.63
C ASP A 31 13.34 -22.97 21.03
N GLY A 32 12.43 -23.26 21.97
CA GLY A 32 12.77 -23.68 23.34
C GLY A 32 12.95 -22.54 24.35
N GLU A 33 12.77 -21.28 23.95
CA GLU A 33 13.00 -20.11 24.80
C GLU A 33 11.87 -19.07 24.71
N TRP A 34 11.79 -18.21 25.74
CA TRP A 34 10.90 -17.06 25.73
C TRP A 34 11.58 -15.87 25.07
N HIS A 35 10.92 -15.32 24.06
CA HIS A 35 11.37 -14.15 23.32
C HIS A 35 10.47 -12.96 23.60
N ASN A 36 11.07 -11.81 23.90
CA ASN A 36 10.35 -10.53 24.00
C ASN A 36 10.11 -9.97 22.60
N TYR A 37 8.87 -10.00 22.14
CA TYR A 37 8.46 -9.36 20.90
C TYR A 37 8.29 -7.85 21.11
N LYS A 38 9.00 -7.07 20.30
CA LYS A 38 8.96 -5.60 20.30
C LYS A 38 8.40 -5.00 19.00
N GLY A 39 7.97 -5.84 18.06
CA GLY A 39 7.43 -5.40 16.77
C GLY A 39 5.95 -5.00 16.86
N ASN A 40 5.42 -4.47 15.76
CA ASN A 40 4.00 -4.14 15.64
C ASN A 40 3.15 -5.42 15.68
N VAL A 41 1.94 -5.30 16.21
CA VAL A 41 0.91 -6.34 16.08
C VAL A 41 0.19 -6.09 14.76
N PHE A 42 0.41 -6.98 13.80
CA PHE A 42 -0.16 -6.83 12.46
C PHE A 42 -1.60 -7.36 12.40
N ASN A 43 -2.42 -6.72 11.58
CA ASN A 43 -3.72 -7.23 11.17
C ASN A 43 -3.54 -8.32 10.11
N LEU A 44 -4.54 -9.19 10.00
CA LEU A 44 -4.59 -10.24 8.99
C LEU A 44 -5.91 -10.10 8.21
N GLU A 45 -5.83 -9.86 6.91
CA GLU A 45 -6.97 -9.87 6.01
C GLU A 45 -6.92 -11.11 5.11
N VAL A 46 -8.02 -11.86 5.05
CA VAL A 46 -8.17 -13.01 4.15
C VAL A 46 -9.48 -12.87 3.40
N GLU A 47 -9.42 -12.79 2.07
CA GLU A 47 -10.58 -12.58 1.18
C GLU A 47 -11.40 -11.32 1.52
N GLY A 48 -10.72 -10.21 1.85
CA GLY A 48 -11.39 -8.94 2.19
C GLY A 48 -11.93 -8.86 3.63
N GLU A 49 -11.77 -9.93 4.42
CA GLU A 49 -12.22 -9.97 5.81
C GLU A 49 -11.05 -9.94 6.78
N ILE A 50 -11.05 -8.99 7.73
CA ILE A 50 -10.10 -8.97 8.84
C ILE A 50 -10.36 -10.15 9.78
N LEU A 51 -9.38 -11.05 9.85
CA LEU A 51 -9.42 -12.27 10.64
C LEU A 51 -8.79 -12.03 12.01
N LYS A 52 -9.58 -12.23 13.07
CA LYS A 52 -9.05 -12.27 14.45
C LYS A 52 -8.54 -13.67 14.76
N THR A 53 -7.24 -13.80 14.98
CA THR A 53 -6.57 -15.07 15.29
C THR A 53 -5.98 -15.04 16.70
N GLU A 54 -5.82 -16.22 17.31
CA GLU A 54 -5.16 -16.33 18.63
C GLU A 54 -3.69 -15.89 18.56
N MET A 55 -3.05 -16.10 17.39
CA MET A 55 -1.73 -15.59 17.08
C MET A 55 -1.83 -14.68 15.85
N PRO A 56 -1.52 -13.38 15.96
CA PRO A 56 -1.48 -12.48 14.80
C PRO A 56 -0.34 -12.88 13.86
N PRO A 57 -0.28 -12.32 12.64
CA PRO A 57 0.92 -12.39 11.83
C PRO A 57 2.13 -11.88 12.61
N ILE A 58 3.24 -12.58 12.49
CA ILE A 58 4.52 -12.17 13.07
C ILE A 58 5.49 -11.94 11.93
N VAL A 59 6.13 -10.77 11.91
CA VAL A 59 7.16 -10.46 10.92
C VAL A 59 8.53 -10.76 11.51
N PHE A 60 9.29 -11.56 10.78
CA PHE A 60 10.67 -11.89 11.11
C PHE A 60 11.54 -11.54 9.89
N ARG A 61 12.42 -10.55 10.05
CA ARG A 61 13.39 -10.18 9.00
C ARG A 61 12.70 -10.04 7.63
N ASP A 62 11.63 -9.26 7.61
CA ASP A 62 10.82 -8.90 6.42
C ASP A 62 9.87 -10.00 5.90
N TYR A 63 9.87 -11.17 6.53
CA TYR A 63 8.97 -12.26 6.19
C TYR A 63 7.88 -12.43 7.24
N SER A 64 6.64 -12.23 6.82
CA SER A 64 5.46 -12.52 7.64
C SER A 64 5.26 -14.02 7.74
N VAL A 65 5.16 -14.53 8.96
CA VAL A 65 4.59 -15.84 9.24
C VAL A 65 3.19 -15.70 9.80
N VAL A 66 2.29 -16.54 9.34
CA VAL A 66 0.86 -16.51 9.68
C VAL A 66 0.41 -17.86 10.22
N PRO A 67 -0.65 -17.93 11.05
CA PRO A 67 -1.15 -19.20 11.55
C PRO A 67 -1.70 -20.05 10.40
N ALA A 68 -1.06 -21.20 10.16
CA ALA A 68 -1.30 -22.02 8.97
C ALA A 68 -2.77 -22.40 8.78
N ARG A 69 -3.41 -22.88 9.84
CA ARG A 69 -4.78 -23.40 9.76
C ARG A 69 -5.78 -22.27 9.54
N ASP A 70 -5.69 -21.22 10.36
CA ASP A 70 -6.64 -20.11 10.37
C ASP A 70 -6.71 -19.39 9.01
N VAL A 71 -5.57 -19.33 8.30
CA VAL A 71 -5.47 -18.71 6.98
C VAL A 71 -5.85 -19.67 5.86
N PHE A 72 -5.13 -20.80 5.74
CA PHE A 72 -5.16 -21.57 4.51
C PHE A 72 -6.37 -22.52 4.41
N GLU A 73 -6.98 -22.91 5.53
CA GLU A 73 -8.28 -23.60 5.48
C GLU A 73 -9.40 -22.66 5.02
N LYS A 74 -9.34 -21.36 5.39
CA LYS A 74 -10.28 -20.35 4.89
C LYS A 74 -10.13 -20.11 3.38
N LEU A 75 -8.91 -20.21 2.86
CA LEU A 75 -8.62 -20.18 1.42
C LEU A 75 -8.92 -21.52 0.71
N GLY A 76 -9.55 -22.48 1.39
CA GLY A 76 -9.97 -23.76 0.81
C GLY A 76 -8.85 -24.80 0.62
N ALA A 77 -7.68 -24.60 1.22
CA ALA A 77 -6.65 -25.62 1.29
C ALA A 77 -6.88 -26.55 2.49
N LYS A 78 -6.40 -27.78 2.40
CA LYS A 78 -6.35 -28.71 3.53
C LYS A 78 -5.00 -28.58 4.24
N VAL A 79 -5.01 -28.36 5.55
CA VAL A 79 -3.79 -28.28 6.37
C VAL A 79 -3.70 -29.50 7.29
N GLN A 80 -2.59 -30.23 7.24
CA GLN A 80 -2.31 -31.40 8.07
C GLN A 80 -1.03 -31.20 8.87
N TRP A 81 -1.08 -31.55 10.15
CA TRP A 81 0.09 -31.60 11.02
C TRP A 81 0.54 -33.04 11.23
N LYS A 82 1.83 -33.32 11.04
CA LYS A 82 2.47 -34.62 11.27
C LYS A 82 3.43 -34.49 12.45
N ALA A 83 2.95 -34.86 13.64
CA ALA A 83 3.67 -34.65 14.89
C ALA A 83 5.05 -35.36 14.94
N LEU A 84 5.14 -36.62 14.50
CA LEU A 84 6.40 -37.39 14.58
C LEU A 84 7.53 -36.83 13.73
N SER A 85 7.21 -36.17 12.62
CA SER A 85 8.19 -35.59 11.70
C SER A 85 8.24 -34.06 11.80
N GLU A 86 7.48 -33.46 12.71
CA GLU A 86 7.29 -32.01 12.83
C GLU A 86 7.01 -31.33 11.48
N ARG A 87 6.12 -31.93 10.69
CA ARG A 87 5.77 -31.43 9.35
C ARG A 87 4.39 -30.83 9.30
N VAL A 88 4.28 -29.70 8.61
CA VAL A 88 3.02 -29.13 8.14
C VAL A 88 2.88 -29.42 6.65
N ILE A 89 1.73 -29.96 6.26
CA ILE A 89 1.40 -30.30 4.88
C ILE A 89 0.17 -29.51 4.48
N ILE A 90 0.28 -28.74 3.41
CA ILE A 90 -0.80 -27.94 2.83
C ILE A 90 -1.11 -28.54 1.47
N SER A 91 -2.39 -28.72 1.14
CA SER A 91 -2.77 -29.27 -0.16
C SER A 91 -4.05 -28.63 -0.70
N LYS A 92 -4.05 -28.26 -1.98
CA LYS A 92 -5.19 -27.69 -2.71
C LYS A 92 -4.98 -27.90 -4.21
N GLY A 93 -6.03 -28.26 -4.95
CA GLY A 93 -5.98 -28.30 -6.42
C GLY A 93 -4.91 -29.23 -7.02
N GLY A 94 -4.53 -30.30 -6.31
CA GLY A 94 -3.44 -31.20 -6.74
C GLY A 94 -2.04 -30.74 -6.34
N THR A 95 -1.87 -29.48 -5.91
CA THR A 95 -0.62 -28.98 -5.31
C THR A 95 -0.52 -29.45 -3.86
N VAL A 96 0.66 -29.94 -3.48
CA VAL A 96 1.02 -30.37 -2.14
C VAL A 96 2.32 -29.68 -1.73
N LEU A 97 2.29 -28.95 -0.61
CA LEU A 97 3.46 -28.32 -0.02
C LEU A 97 3.72 -28.92 1.36
N GLU A 98 4.90 -29.52 1.53
CA GLU A 98 5.39 -30.03 2.80
C GLU A 98 6.49 -29.12 3.35
N MET A 99 6.36 -28.68 4.60
CA MET A 99 7.40 -27.91 5.28
C MET A 99 7.69 -28.53 6.64
N THR A 100 8.97 -28.59 7.01
CA THR A 100 9.41 -29.10 8.31
C THR A 100 9.69 -27.91 9.24
N ILE A 101 9.22 -27.97 10.49
CA ILE A 101 9.48 -26.92 11.48
C ILE A 101 10.98 -26.66 11.60
N ASN A 102 11.35 -25.38 11.64
CA ASN A 102 12.73 -24.91 11.75
C ASN A 102 13.68 -25.33 10.60
N SER A 103 13.15 -25.90 9.51
CA SER A 103 13.90 -26.14 8.28
C SER A 103 13.53 -25.13 7.21
N LYS A 104 14.54 -24.61 6.49
CA LYS A 104 14.32 -23.78 5.30
C LYS A 104 13.99 -24.61 4.07
N THR A 105 14.16 -25.92 4.14
CA THR A 105 13.81 -26.83 3.05
C THR A 105 12.33 -27.21 3.12
N ALA A 106 11.64 -27.00 2.01
CA ALA A 106 10.27 -27.45 1.76
C ALA A 106 10.22 -28.39 0.55
N TYR A 107 9.13 -29.12 0.40
CA TYR A 107 8.87 -29.97 -0.77
C TYR A 107 7.55 -29.56 -1.42
N LEU A 108 7.62 -29.00 -2.62
CA LEU A 108 6.47 -28.65 -3.44
C LEU A 108 6.26 -29.75 -4.49
N ASN A 109 5.16 -30.49 -4.39
CA ASN A 109 4.86 -31.64 -5.23
C ASN A 109 6.00 -32.69 -5.26
N GLY A 110 6.73 -32.81 -4.15
CA GLY A 110 7.88 -33.70 -4.01
C GLY A 110 9.21 -33.11 -4.49
N GLU A 111 9.21 -31.94 -5.11
CA GLU A 111 10.43 -31.22 -5.51
C GLU A 111 10.93 -30.34 -4.36
N GLU A 112 12.24 -30.37 -4.09
CA GLU A 112 12.85 -29.56 -3.05
C GLU A 112 12.84 -28.07 -3.41
N LYS A 113 12.44 -27.22 -2.44
CA LYS A 113 12.43 -25.76 -2.55
C LYS A 113 13.02 -25.12 -1.29
N GLN A 114 13.72 -24.01 -1.47
CA GLN A 114 14.30 -23.23 -0.37
C GLN A 114 13.37 -22.08 0.04
N MET A 115 13.23 -21.88 1.35
CA MET A 115 12.46 -20.80 1.97
C MET A 115 13.40 -19.78 2.61
N GLN A 116 13.04 -18.51 2.51
CA GLN A 116 13.80 -17.43 3.17
C GLN A 116 13.72 -17.53 4.70
N ILE A 117 12.54 -17.89 5.22
CA ILE A 117 12.29 -18.15 6.64
C ILE A 117 11.64 -19.53 6.83
N PRO A 118 12.08 -20.33 7.82
CA PRO A 118 11.43 -21.62 8.10
C PRO A 118 10.07 -21.42 8.81
N PRO A 119 9.14 -22.39 8.69
CA PRO A 119 7.97 -22.43 9.55
C PRO A 119 8.38 -22.65 11.01
N LYS A 120 7.60 -22.11 11.94
CA LYS A 120 7.88 -22.15 13.38
C LYS A 120 6.68 -22.59 14.18
N ILE A 121 6.92 -23.18 15.34
CA ILE A 121 5.90 -23.31 16.38
C ILE A 121 6.08 -22.15 17.35
N ILE A 122 5.09 -21.25 17.41
CA ILE A 122 5.10 -20.08 18.28
C ILE A 122 3.89 -20.15 19.19
N ASN A 123 4.11 -20.20 20.51
CA ASN A 123 3.05 -20.40 21.51
C ASN A 123 2.14 -21.60 21.18
N GLY A 124 2.71 -22.68 20.63
CA GLY A 124 1.96 -23.89 20.26
C GLY A 124 1.20 -23.79 18.92
N LYS A 125 1.25 -22.66 18.21
CA LYS A 125 0.67 -22.51 16.87
C LYS A 125 1.72 -22.72 15.79
N THR A 126 1.34 -23.46 14.74
CA THR A 126 2.14 -23.61 13.53
C THR A 126 2.05 -22.35 12.68
N MET A 127 3.11 -21.54 12.71
CA MET A 127 3.27 -20.31 11.96
C MET A 127 4.10 -20.60 10.71
N ILE A 128 3.62 -20.20 9.53
CA ILE A 128 4.25 -20.53 8.26
C ILE A 128 4.44 -19.30 7.37
N PRO A 129 5.47 -19.29 6.49
CA PRO A 129 5.81 -18.11 5.70
C PRO A 129 4.72 -17.83 4.66
N VAL A 130 4.01 -16.72 4.82
CA VAL A 130 2.80 -16.45 4.02
C VAL A 130 3.13 -16.28 2.53
N ARG A 131 4.21 -15.57 2.20
CA ARG A 131 4.62 -15.30 0.82
C ARG A 131 4.98 -16.58 0.08
N PHE A 132 5.83 -17.41 0.68
CA PHE A 132 6.24 -18.69 0.08
C PHE A 132 5.06 -19.63 -0.17
N VAL A 133 4.11 -19.69 0.77
CA VAL A 133 2.88 -20.48 0.59
C VAL A 133 2.00 -19.84 -0.48
N GLY A 134 1.90 -18.50 -0.50
CA GLY A 134 1.20 -17.76 -1.54
C GLY A 134 1.71 -18.09 -2.94
N ASP A 135 3.01 -17.95 -3.17
CA ASP A 135 3.67 -18.26 -4.44
C ASP A 135 3.44 -19.72 -4.87
N SER A 136 3.49 -20.65 -3.91
CA SER A 136 3.30 -22.09 -4.16
C SER A 136 1.88 -22.45 -4.60
N PHE A 137 0.87 -21.72 -4.13
CA PHE A 137 -0.54 -21.99 -4.39
C PHE A 137 -1.21 -20.95 -5.31
N GLY A 138 -0.45 -19.95 -5.78
CA GLY A 138 -0.96 -18.85 -6.60
C GLY A 138 -1.84 -17.85 -5.83
N TYR A 139 -1.67 -17.73 -4.52
CA TYR A 139 -2.34 -16.69 -3.75
C TYR A 139 -1.65 -15.35 -3.90
N TYR A 140 -2.44 -14.30 -4.00
CA TYR A 140 -1.96 -12.94 -3.87
C TYR A 140 -1.67 -12.62 -2.40
N VAL A 141 -0.47 -12.14 -2.13
CA VAL A 141 -0.01 -11.76 -0.80
C VAL A 141 0.54 -10.34 -0.87
N ASP A 142 -0.05 -9.45 -0.07
CA ASP A 142 0.36 -8.05 0.01
C ASP A 142 0.46 -7.57 1.46
N PHE A 143 1.07 -6.41 1.66
CA PHE A 143 1.19 -5.77 2.95
C PHE A 143 0.79 -4.30 2.88
N ASP A 144 -0.26 -3.93 3.62
CA ASP A 144 -0.63 -2.53 3.77
C ASP A 144 0.08 -1.90 4.98
N SER A 145 1.11 -1.12 4.68
CA SER A 145 1.91 -0.38 5.67
C SER A 145 1.15 0.73 6.40
N GLN A 146 0.01 1.22 5.90
CA GLN A 146 -0.77 2.25 6.61
C GLN A 146 -1.58 1.66 7.76
N THR A 147 -2.07 0.43 7.57
CA THR A 147 -2.94 -0.27 8.52
C THR A 147 -2.24 -1.43 9.23
N ASP A 148 -0.94 -1.62 8.95
CA ASP A 148 -0.14 -2.77 9.40
C ASP A 148 -0.85 -4.11 9.09
N THR A 149 -1.37 -4.27 7.88
CA THR A 149 -2.21 -5.43 7.50
C THR A 149 -1.50 -6.35 6.52
N VAL A 150 -1.37 -7.63 6.86
CA VAL A 150 -1.02 -8.70 5.91
C VAL A 150 -2.29 -9.13 5.16
N ILE A 151 -2.29 -8.97 3.84
CA ILE A 151 -3.44 -9.24 2.96
C ILE A 151 -3.19 -10.51 2.18
N ILE A 152 -4.15 -11.42 2.17
CA ILE A 152 -4.06 -12.70 1.44
C ILE A 152 -5.35 -12.94 0.67
N ARG A 153 -5.23 -13.21 -0.63
CA ARG A 153 -6.37 -13.43 -1.55
C ARG A 153 -6.09 -14.56 -2.53
N THR A 154 -7.12 -15.20 -3.06
CA THR A 154 -6.96 -16.26 -4.08
C THR A 154 -6.48 -15.74 -5.44
N SER A 155 -6.57 -14.44 -5.68
CA SER A 155 -6.11 -13.76 -6.89
C SER A 155 -5.76 -12.30 -6.59
N ASP A 156 -4.92 -11.68 -7.43
CA ASP A 156 -4.64 -10.24 -7.33
C ASP A 156 -5.92 -9.44 -7.62
N PRO A 157 -6.37 -8.56 -6.70
CA PRO A 157 -7.56 -7.71 -6.88
C PRO A 157 -7.47 -6.72 -8.03
N GLU A 158 -6.27 -6.41 -8.52
CA GLU A 158 -5.99 -5.38 -9.53
C GLU A 158 -5.46 -5.98 -10.84
N GLU A 159 -5.05 -7.25 -10.87
CA GLU A 159 -4.67 -7.93 -12.10
C GLU A 159 -5.91 -8.40 -12.87
N LEU A 160 -6.21 -7.69 -13.95
CA LEU A 160 -7.38 -7.95 -14.79
C LEU A 160 -7.36 -9.38 -15.34
N THR A 161 -8.36 -10.18 -14.99
CA THR A 161 -8.47 -11.56 -15.47
C THR A 161 -9.30 -11.64 -16.74
N TYR A 162 -8.78 -12.25 -17.79
CA TYR A 162 -9.51 -12.40 -19.04
C TYR A 162 -10.30 -13.70 -19.08
N ILE A 163 -11.60 -13.61 -19.38
CA ILE A 163 -12.41 -14.77 -19.76
C ILE A 163 -12.08 -15.10 -21.21
N THR A 164 -11.26 -16.12 -21.38
CA THR A 164 -10.67 -16.53 -22.66
C THR A 164 -11.54 -17.53 -23.40
N LYS A 165 -12.44 -18.23 -22.69
CA LYS A 165 -13.32 -19.23 -23.30
C LYS A 165 -14.59 -19.41 -22.49
N ALA A 166 -15.71 -19.60 -23.19
CA ALA A 166 -16.96 -20.08 -22.61
C ALA A 166 -17.38 -21.38 -23.31
N LYS A 167 -17.69 -22.42 -22.54
CA LYS A 167 -18.23 -23.69 -23.05
C LYS A 167 -19.54 -23.99 -22.33
N TYR A 168 -20.56 -24.30 -23.12
CA TYR A 168 -21.88 -24.68 -22.63
C TYR A 168 -22.10 -26.17 -22.86
N THR A 169 -22.83 -26.81 -21.97
CA THR A 169 -23.27 -28.20 -22.11
C THR A 169 -24.67 -28.31 -21.52
N ASN A 170 -25.61 -28.81 -22.32
CA ASN A 170 -26.94 -29.15 -21.83
C ASN A 170 -26.87 -30.55 -21.23
N GLU A 171 -27.18 -30.65 -19.95
CA GLU A 171 -27.41 -31.91 -19.26
C GLU A 171 -28.92 -32.08 -19.05
N ASP A 172 -29.36 -33.28 -18.70
CA ASP A 172 -30.80 -33.61 -18.63
C ASP A 172 -31.62 -32.70 -17.68
N ASP A 173 -31.01 -32.23 -16.58
CA ASP A 173 -31.70 -31.44 -15.53
C ASP A 173 -31.17 -29.99 -15.37
N TYR A 174 -30.06 -29.64 -16.05
CA TYR A 174 -29.44 -28.33 -15.90
C TYR A 174 -28.58 -27.93 -17.10
N LEU A 175 -28.47 -26.64 -17.32
CA LEU A 175 -27.47 -26.07 -18.21
C LEU A 175 -26.18 -25.83 -17.43
N LYS A 176 -25.05 -26.28 -17.99
CA LYS A 176 -23.70 -26.05 -17.46
C LYS A 176 -22.95 -25.05 -18.33
N LEU A 177 -22.64 -23.89 -17.76
CA LEU A 177 -21.68 -22.94 -18.33
C LEU A 177 -20.33 -23.09 -17.63
N THR A 178 -19.29 -23.38 -18.41
CA THR A 178 -17.89 -23.40 -17.95
C THR A 178 -17.13 -22.28 -18.63
N LEU A 179 -16.64 -21.35 -17.83
CA LEU A 179 -15.76 -20.27 -18.27
C LEU A 179 -14.32 -20.67 -17.98
N THR A 180 -13.42 -20.36 -18.90
CA THR A 180 -11.98 -20.46 -18.71
C THR A 180 -11.41 -19.06 -18.63
N THR A 181 -10.54 -18.85 -17.65
CA THR A 181 -9.90 -17.58 -17.36
C THR A 181 -8.40 -17.64 -17.68
N SER A 182 -7.77 -16.48 -17.88
CA SER A 182 -6.33 -16.37 -18.16
C SER A 182 -5.45 -16.76 -16.97
N GLY A 183 -5.99 -16.69 -15.75
CA GLY A 183 -5.31 -17.03 -14.49
C GLY A 183 -6.22 -17.84 -13.56
N VAL A 184 -5.99 -17.76 -12.25
CA VAL A 184 -6.87 -18.37 -11.24
C VAL A 184 -8.27 -17.75 -11.35
N ALA A 185 -9.31 -18.57 -11.19
CA ALA A 185 -10.70 -18.16 -11.29
C ALA A 185 -11.00 -17.03 -10.27
N PRO A 186 -11.51 -15.86 -10.72
CA PRO A 186 -11.75 -14.72 -9.85
C PRO A 186 -12.87 -14.97 -8.85
N VAL A 187 -13.00 -14.06 -7.88
CA VAL A 187 -14.16 -13.99 -7.00
C VAL A 187 -15.44 -13.84 -7.83
N VAL A 188 -16.46 -14.63 -7.50
CA VAL A 188 -17.75 -14.62 -8.21
C VAL A 188 -18.85 -14.20 -7.26
N ASN A 189 -19.54 -13.12 -7.61
CA ASN A 189 -20.75 -12.66 -6.93
C ASN A 189 -21.97 -13.01 -7.76
N SER A 190 -23.12 -13.25 -7.12
CA SER A 190 -24.37 -13.51 -7.83
C SER A 190 -25.58 -12.96 -7.10
N PHE A 191 -26.61 -12.62 -7.87
CA PHE A 191 -27.90 -12.18 -7.35
C PHE A 191 -29.03 -12.47 -8.35
N VAL A 192 -30.27 -12.42 -7.88
CA VAL A 192 -31.47 -12.65 -8.71
C VAL A 192 -32.23 -11.33 -8.85
N MET A 193 -32.65 -11.01 -10.07
CA MET A 193 -33.62 -9.94 -10.35
C MET A 193 -34.98 -10.58 -10.62
N GLU A 194 -36.06 -9.98 -10.13
CA GLU A 194 -37.42 -10.56 -10.26
C GLU A 194 -38.25 -9.94 -11.41
N ASN A 195 -37.85 -8.76 -11.94
CA ASN A 195 -38.62 -8.03 -12.96
C ASN A 195 -37.71 -7.35 -14.01
N PRO A 196 -37.41 -8.00 -15.16
CA PRO A 196 -37.69 -9.40 -15.48
C PRO A 196 -36.82 -10.37 -14.66
N LEU A 197 -37.25 -11.65 -14.60
CA LEU A 197 -36.54 -12.70 -13.90
C LEU A 197 -35.16 -12.98 -14.51
N ARG A 198 -34.10 -12.77 -13.73
CA ARG A 198 -32.71 -12.95 -14.16
C ARG A 198 -31.84 -13.51 -13.06
N ILE A 199 -30.92 -14.39 -13.42
CA ILE A 199 -29.77 -14.74 -12.57
C ILE A 199 -28.57 -13.96 -13.09
N VAL A 200 -28.03 -13.06 -12.28
CA VAL A 200 -26.88 -12.23 -12.61
C VAL A 200 -25.67 -12.74 -11.86
N ILE A 201 -24.56 -12.90 -12.59
CA ILE A 201 -23.29 -13.40 -12.08
C ILE A 201 -22.21 -12.42 -12.50
N ASP A 202 -21.56 -11.83 -11.51
CA ASP A 202 -20.44 -10.89 -11.69
C ASP A 202 -19.15 -11.60 -11.34
N ILE A 203 -18.20 -11.59 -12.27
CA ILE A 203 -16.87 -12.16 -12.08
C ILE A 203 -15.93 -10.99 -11.85
N LYS A 204 -15.46 -10.83 -10.62
CA LYS A 204 -14.73 -9.64 -10.17
C LYS A 204 -13.42 -9.45 -10.92
N ASN A 205 -13.09 -8.18 -11.19
CA ASN A 205 -11.85 -7.75 -11.85
C ASN A 205 -11.55 -8.56 -13.12
N SER A 206 -12.56 -8.74 -13.96
CA SER A 206 -12.42 -9.56 -15.16
C SER A 206 -13.07 -8.94 -16.39
N GLU A 207 -12.55 -9.31 -17.55
CA GLU A 207 -13.03 -8.87 -18.86
C GLU A 207 -13.22 -10.05 -19.80
N PHE A 208 -14.21 -9.95 -20.69
CA PHE A 208 -14.34 -10.90 -21.79
C PHE A 208 -13.30 -10.59 -22.88
N THR A 209 -12.62 -11.62 -23.38
CA THR A 209 -11.83 -11.46 -24.61
C THR A 209 -12.75 -11.09 -25.80
N PRO A 210 -12.25 -10.33 -26.81
CA PRO A 210 -13.10 -9.75 -27.88
C PRO A 210 -13.89 -10.74 -28.74
N MET A 211 -13.57 -12.04 -28.69
CA MET A 211 -14.24 -13.09 -29.45
C MET A 211 -14.73 -14.20 -28.53
N LEU A 212 -15.89 -13.99 -27.90
CA LEU A 212 -16.65 -15.10 -27.33
C LEU A 212 -17.66 -15.60 -28.37
N PRO A 213 -17.76 -16.92 -28.58
CA PRO A 213 -18.67 -17.47 -29.58
C PRO A 213 -20.13 -17.18 -29.21
N ASN A 214 -20.93 -16.77 -30.19
CA ASN A 214 -22.38 -16.81 -30.09
C ASN A 214 -22.83 -18.25 -29.80
N VAL A 215 -23.68 -18.42 -28.80
CA VAL A 215 -24.16 -19.73 -28.37
C VAL A 215 -25.55 -19.92 -28.95
N GLU A 216 -25.72 -20.95 -29.77
CA GLU A 216 -27.06 -21.48 -30.06
C GLU A 216 -27.54 -22.27 -28.83
N PHE A 217 -28.52 -21.71 -28.14
CA PHE A 217 -29.21 -22.33 -27.02
C PHE A 217 -30.50 -23.02 -27.52
N LYS A 218 -30.87 -24.17 -26.92
CA LYS A 218 -32.14 -24.86 -27.18
C LYS A 218 -33.02 -24.80 -25.93
N GLY A 219 -34.25 -24.32 -26.13
CA GLY A 219 -35.17 -23.79 -25.12
C GLY A 219 -35.59 -24.68 -23.94
N GLY A 220 -35.84 -23.99 -22.81
CA GLY A 220 -36.31 -24.50 -21.52
C GLY A 220 -36.74 -23.34 -20.61
N ASN A 221 -36.41 -23.38 -19.31
CA ASN A 221 -36.57 -22.30 -18.36
C ASN A 221 -35.63 -21.11 -18.67
N ILE A 222 -34.42 -21.38 -19.12
CA ILE A 222 -33.49 -20.34 -19.58
C ILE A 222 -33.97 -19.84 -20.95
N THR A 223 -34.07 -18.54 -21.14
CA THR A 223 -34.59 -17.91 -22.38
C THR A 223 -33.50 -17.17 -23.14
N ALA A 224 -32.47 -16.67 -22.46
CA ALA A 224 -31.27 -16.13 -23.07
C ALA A 224 -30.09 -16.18 -22.09
N ILE A 225 -28.88 -16.21 -22.63
CA ILE A 225 -27.64 -15.98 -21.86
C ILE A 225 -26.99 -14.75 -22.48
N ARG A 226 -26.79 -13.72 -21.67
CA ARG A 226 -26.15 -12.47 -22.07
C ARG A 226 -24.82 -12.33 -21.34
N TYR A 227 -23.92 -11.63 -21.98
CA TYR A 227 -22.65 -11.21 -21.43
C TYR A 227 -22.51 -9.71 -21.64
N GLY A 228 -21.84 -9.03 -20.70
CA GLY A 228 -21.57 -7.60 -20.81
C GLY A 228 -20.53 -7.17 -19.80
N GLN A 229 -19.91 -6.02 -20.04
CA GLN A 229 -18.95 -5.42 -19.12
C GLN A 229 -19.68 -4.39 -18.24
N ASN A 230 -19.47 -4.45 -16.92
CA ASN A 230 -19.96 -3.46 -15.96
C ASN A 230 -18.96 -3.36 -14.80
N ASP A 231 -17.80 -2.76 -15.07
CA ASP A 231 -16.54 -2.81 -14.29
C ASP A 231 -15.97 -4.24 -14.17
N ASP A 232 -16.84 -5.21 -13.90
CA ASP A 232 -16.60 -6.65 -13.90
C ASP A 232 -17.26 -7.33 -15.13
N ALA A 233 -16.77 -8.51 -15.50
CA ALA A 233 -17.45 -9.33 -16.50
C ALA A 233 -18.75 -9.88 -15.92
N ARG A 234 -19.88 -9.49 -16.52
CA ARG A 234 -21.22 -9.87 -16.08
C ARG A 234 -21.84 -10.87 -17.03
N ILE A 235 -22.41 -11.92 -16.46
CA ILE A 235 -23.20 -12.94 -17.16
C ILE A 235 -24.62 -12.90 -16.62
N VAL A 236 -25.57 -12.88 -17.53
CA VAL A 236 -27.00 -12.81 -17.21
C VAL A 236 -27.71 -13.97 -17.85
N PHE A 237 -28.34 -14.81 -17.03
CA PHE A 237 -29.30 -15.81 -17.50
C PHE A 237 -30.69 -15.19 -17.38
N ASP A 238 -31.34 -14.89 -18.50
CA ASP A 238 -32.76 -14.57 -18.52
C ASP A 238 -33.54 -15.87 -18.33
N VAL A 239 -34.42 -15.95 -17.33
CA VAL A 239 -35.19 -17.17 -17.01
C VAL A 239 -36.70 -16.88 -17.03
N SER A 240 -37.51 -17.84 -17.48
CA SER A 240 -38.96 -17.70 -17.60
C SER A 240 -39.69 -17.99 -16.29
N GLN A 241 -39.08 -18.75 -15.39
CA GLN A 241 -39.53 -19.02 -14.03
C GLN A 241 -38.33 -19.11 -13.08
N LYS A 242 -38.57 -19.10 -11.77
CA LYS A 242 -37.50 -19.22 -10.77
C LYS A 242 -36.70 -20.50 -11.00
N ALA A 243 -35.38 -20.40 -10.98
CA ALA A 243 -34.46 -21.50 -11.21
C ALA A 243 -33.44 -21.57 -10.06
N GLU A 244 -33.07 -22.78 -9.65
CA GLU A 244 -31.93 -22.97 -8.78
C GLU A 244 -30.63 -22.85 -9.59
N TYR A 245 -29.58 -22.36 -8.95
CA TYR A 245 -28.27 -22.31 -9.56
C TYR A 245 -27.15 -22.59 -8.56
N LYS A 246 -26.04 -23.13 -9.06
CA LYS A 246 -24.82 -23.38 -8.29
C LYS A 246 -23.61 -22.84 -9.05
N ILE A 247 -22.74 -22.16 -8.32
CA ILE A 247 -21.48 -21.64 -8.83
C ILE A 247 -20.35 -22.39 -8.12
N SER A 248 -19.34 -22.79 -8.87
CA SER A 248 -18.12 -23.39 -8.34
C SER A 248 -16.92 -22.90 -9.12
N THR A 249 -15.80 -22.70 -8.44
CA THR A 249 -14.52 -22.31 -9.03
C THR A 249 -13.51 -23.43 -8.84
N ALA A 250 -12.68 -23.68 -9.86
CA ALA A 250 -11.62 -24.66 -9.81
C ALA A 250 -10.50 -24.23 -10.77
N ASP A 251 -9.30 -24.02 -10.23
CA ASP A 251 -8.13 -23.54 -10.98
C ASP A 251 -8.49 -22.29 -11.80
N ASN A 252 -8.40 -22.36 -13.13
CA ASN A 252 -8.76 -21.29 -14.05
C ASN A 252 -10.21 -21.34 -14.56
N LYS A 253 -11.10 -22.08 -13.88
CA LYS A 253 -12.48 -22.30 -14.34
C LYS A 253 -13.52 -21.76 -13.36
N VAL A 254 -14.53 -21.12 -13.93
CA VAL A 254 -15.80 -20.81 -13.26
C VAL A 254 -16.88 -21.69 -13.88
N ILE A 255 -17.54 -22.51 -13.06
CA ILE A 255 -18.57 -23.45 -13.48
C ILE A 255 -19.90 -23.02 -12.85
N ILE A 256 -20.84 -22.67 -13.72
CA ILE A 256 -22.20 -22.25 -13.37
C ILE A 256 -23.15 -23.34 -13.84
N LYS A 257 -24.00 -23.82 -12.95
CA LYS A 257 -25.08 -24.76 -13.25
C LYS A 257 -26.41 -24.07 -12.94
N VAL A 258 -27.31 -24.00 -13.91
CA VAL A 258 -28.66 -23.44 -13.74
C VAL A 258 -29.66 -24.54 -14.08
N THR A 259 -30.57 -24.85 -13.15
CA THR A 259 -31.58 -25.90 -13.35
C THR A 259 -32.51 -25.53 -14.49
N ASP A 260 -32.77 -26.49 -15.37
CA ASP A 260 -33.64 -26.33 -16.53
C ASP A 260 -34.83 -27.28 -16.40
N GLU A 261 -35.79 -26.95 -15.53
CA GLU A 261 -36.98 -27.79 -15.31
C GLU A 261 -37.94 -27.72 -16.51
N LYS A 262 -37.69 -28.59 -17.50
CA LYS A 262 -38.73 -29.29 -18.25
C LYS A 262 -38.58 -30.77 -17.92
N ILE A 263 -39.31 -31.26 -16.91
CA ILE A 263 -39.76 -32.65 -16.61
C ILE A 263 -40.10 -32.67 -15.11
N LYS A 264 -41.19 -32.02 -14.70
CA LYS A 264 -41.82 -32.23 -13.37
C LYS A 264 -43.32 -31.93 -13.34
N GLU A 265 -43.98 -31.81 -14.49
CA GLU A 265 -45.44 -31.69 -14.55
C GLU A 265 -46.07 -33.00 -15.07
N GLU A 266 -45.94 -34.09 -14.30
CA GLU A 266 -46.85 -35.24 -14.47
C GLU A 266 -47.36 -35.85 -13.16
N ASN A 267 -46.83 -35.47 -11.99
CA ASN A 267 -47.30 -36.05 -10.73
C ASN A 267 -47.37 -35.00 -9.62
N GLU A 268 -48.46 -34.23 -9.58
CA GLU A 268 -49.11 -33.78 -8.33
C GLU A 268 -50.44 -33.07 -8.64
N SER A 269 -51.27 -33.72 -9.44
CA SER A 269 -52.70 -33.43 -9.53
C SER A 269 -53.44 -34.03 -8.32
N ASP A 270 -53.03 -33.72 -7.09
CA ASP A 270 -53.81 -34.15 -5.92
C ASP A 270 -53.58 -33.27 -4.68
N ARG A 271 -54.19 -32.07 -4.67
CA ARG A 271 -54.98 -31.56 -3.51
C ARG A 271 -55.67 -30.22 -3.78
N PRO A 272 -56.83 -29.97 -3.16
CA PRO A 272 -57.72 -28.90 -3.57
C PRO A 272 -57.46 -27.55 -2.89
N THR A 273 -57.80 -26.52 -3.65
CA THR A 273 -57.83 -25.08 -3.39
C THR A 273 -58.75 -24.67 -2.23
N LYS A 274 -58.41 -23.54 -1.59
CA LYS A 274 -59.36 -22.72 -0.82
C LYS A 274 -59.28 -21.27 -1.30
N GLU A 275 -60.44 -20.75 -1.70
CA GLU A 275 -60.67 -19.44 -2.30
C GLU A 275 -60.54 -18.25 -1.31
N PRO A 276 -60.40 -17.01 -1.83
CA PRO A 276 -60.18 -15.77 -1.08
C PRO A 276 -61.43 -14.87 -0.99
N GLU A 277 -61.33 -13.77 -0.23
CA GLU A 277 -62.26 -12.64 -0.26
C GLU A 277 -61.51 -11.28 -0.13
N PRO A 278 -62.10 -10.14 -0.56
CA PRO A 278 -61.45 -9.27 -1.55
C PRO A 278 -61.42 -7.77 -1.18
N THR A 279 -61.07 -6.94 -2.18
CA THR A 279 -61.32 -5.49 -2.38
C THR A 279 -60.29 -4.50 -1.80
N LYS A 280 -59.92 -3.37 -2.43
CA LYS A 280 -60.48 -2.55 -3.53
C LYS A 280 -59.41 -1.58 -4.07
N GLU A 281 -59.44 -1.31 -5.38
CA GLU A 281 -58.88 -0.11 -6.07
C GLU A 281 -59.69 1.17 -5.72
N PRO A 282 -59.29 2.45 -6.01
CA PRO A 282 -58.63 2.91 -7.26
C PRO A 282 -57.67 4.16 -7.23
N LYS A 283 -56.76 4.19 -8.24
CA LYS A 283 -56.40 5.23 -9.27
C LYS A 283 -56.43 6.78 -9.02
N PRO A 284 -55.80 7.62 -9.90
CA PRO A 284 -54.73 8.59 -9.55
C PRO A 284 -54.98 10.06 -10.03
N THR A 285 -54.13 11.03 -9.67
CA THR A 285 -53.87 12.29 -10.44
C THR A 285 -52.73 13.13 -9.82
N LYS A 286 -51.69 13.52 -10.57
CA LYS A 286 -51.38 14.82 -11.24
C LYS A 286 -50.97 16.01 -10.33
N GLU A 287 -49.78 16.55 -10.65
CA GLU A 287 -49.26 17.91 -10.36
C GLU A 287 -50.07 19.03 -11.06
N PRO A 288 -50.06 20.27 -10.54
CA PRO A 288 -49.14 21.33 -11.04
C PRO A 288 -48.60 22.35 -9.98
N GLU A 289 -47.72 23.24 -10.48
CA GLU A 289 -46.90 24.35 -9.91
C GLU A 289 -47.63 25.49 -9.12
N PRO A 290 -47.00 26.67 -8.84
CA PRO A 290 -46.16 27.02 -7.69
C PRO A 290 -46.79 28.16 -6.83
N SER A 291 -46.22 28.51 -5.67
CA SER A 291 -46.63 29.71 -4.93
C SER A 291 -45.48 30.50 -4.31
N GLU A 292 -45.62 31.82 -4.40
CA GLU A 292 -44.78 32.89 -3.87
C GLU A 292 -44.72 32.92 -2.33
N GLY A 293 -43.73 33.68 -1.82
CA GLY A 293 -43.28 33.71 -0.41
C GLY A 293 -44.23 34.32 0.62
N PRO A 294 -43.70 34.51 1.84
CA PRO A 294 -43.42 35.89 2.23
C PRO A 294 -42.08 36.09 2.96
N THR A 295 -41.67 37.36 2.89
CA THR A 295 -40.56 38.06 3.54
C THR A 295 -40.64 38.09 5.07
N GLU A 296 -39.51 37.87 5.74
CA GLU A 296 -39.19 38.47 7.04
C GLU A 296 -37.76 39.00 7.03
N GLU A 297 -37.62 40.30 7.29
CA GLU A 297 -36.37 41.00 7.57
C GLU A 297 -35.87 40.61 8.97
N VAL A 298 -34.63 40.14 9.05
CA VAL A 298 -33.85 40.15 10.30
C VAL A 298 -32.54 40.88 10.00
N SER A 299 -32.37 42.02 10.66
CA SER A 299 -31.14 42.80 10.69
C SER A 299 -30.08 42.07 11.50
N GLU A 300 -29.07 41.52 10.83
CA GLU A 300 -27.80 41.17 11.48
C GLU A 300 -26.84 42.36 11.34
N GLU A 301 -26.54 43.02 12.46
CA GLU A 301 -25.35 43.85 12.56
C GLU A 301 -24.11 42.94 12.46
N PRO A 302 -23.07 43.30 11.69
CA PRO A 302 -21.84 42.53 11.66
C PRO A 302 -21.14 42.68 13.00
N THR A 303 -21.10 41.61 13.81
CA THR A 303 -20.14 41.50 14.90
C THR A 303 -18.75 41.35 14.28
N GLU A 304 -17.97 42.42 14.27
CA GLU A 304 -16.58 42.41 13.80
C GLU A 304 -15.74 41.49 14.70
N GLU A 305 -15.12 40.47 14.09
CA GLU A 305 -14.24 39.55 14.79
C GLU A 305 -12.98 40.29 15.29
N PRO A 306 -12.53 40.06 16.54
CA PRO A 306 -11.28 40.62 17.04
C PRO A 306 -10.08 40.14 16.23
N PHE A 307 -9.01 40.95 16.23
CA PHE A 307 -7.74 40.65 15.55
C PHE A 307 -7.28 39.20 15.79
N SER A 308 -7.05 38.45 14.71
CA SER A 308 -6.50 37.10 14.75
C SER A 308 -5.41 36.88 13.70
N PHE A 309 -4.43 36.06 14.05
CA PHE A 309 -3.45 35.54 13.10
C PHE A 309 -3.56 34.02 13.06
N GLU A 310 -3.53 33.45 11.86
CA GLU A 310 -3.61 32.01 11.63
C GLU A 310 -2.36 31.57 10.90
N ILE A 311 -1.65 30.57 11.43
CA ILE A 311 -0.49 29.98 10.78
C ILE A 311 -0.90 28.58 10.35
N LYS A 312 -0.91 28.34 9.04
CA LYS A 312 -1.31 27.06 8.45
C LYS A 312 -0.12 26.39 7.78
N SER A 313 -0.10 25.08 7.87
CA SER A 313 0.82 24.20 7.17
C SER A 313 0.04 23.34 6.16
N SER A 314 0.39 23.37 4.87
CA SER A 314 -0.16 22.44 3.87
C SER A 314 0.88 22.08 2.81
N GLY A 315 0.96 20.80 2.45
CA GLY A 315 1.87 20.31 1.42
C GLY A 315 3.34 20.69 1.68
N GLY A 316 3.79 20.59 2.94
CA GLY A 316 5.14 20.94 3.39
C GLY A 316 5.46 22.44 3.43
N ARG A 317 4.44 23.31 3.38
CA ARG A 317 4.60 24.78 3.34
C ARG A 317 3.83 25.45 4.46
N ASP A 318 4.46 26.43 5.09
CA ASP A 318 3.80 27.31 6.06
C ASP A 318 3.33 28.61 5.41
N TYR A 319 2.20 29.12 5.86
CA TYR A 319 1.73 30.45 5.52
C TYR A 319 1.01 31.09 6.70
N VAL A 320 1.33 32.37 6.93
CA VAL A 320 0.73 33.21 7.97
C VAL A 320 -0.36 34.07 7.32
N LYS A 321 -1.61 33.94 7.78
CA LYS A 321 -2.73 34.81 7.42
C LYS A 321 -3.03 35.73 8.60
N VAL A 322 -3.21 37.02 8.34
CA VAL A 322 -3.62 38.01 9.34
C VAL A 322 -5.02 38.48 8.97
N THR A 323 -5.96 38.45 9.92
CA THR A 323 -7.37 38.81 9.72
C THR A 323 -7.69 40.10 10.50
N SER A 324 -8.51 40.99 9.91
CA SER A 324 -9.04 42.20 10.55
C SER A 324 -8.02 43.26 11.01
N ALA A 325 -6.94 43.48 10.25
CA ALA A 325 -6.03 44.61 10.48
C ALA A 325 -5.37 45.09 9.17
N THR A 326 -5.03 46.38 9.11
CA THR A 326 -4.18 46.92 8.05
C THR A 326 -2.72 46.60 8.36
N VAL A 327 -2.00 46.01 7.41
CA VAL A 327 -0.59 45.65 7.58
C VAL A 327 0.30 46.77 7.05
N GLY A 328 1.07 47.39 7.95
CA GLY A 328 2.13 48.33 7.63
C GLY A 328 3.32 47.64 6.95
N LYS A 329 4.27 48.43 6.43
CA LYS A 329 5.41 47.92 5.65
C LYS A 329 6.21 46.85 6.43
N ALA A 330 6.32 45.66 5.87
CA ALA A 330 7.17 44.61 6.42
C ALA A 330 8.66 44.89 6.18
N THR A 331 9.48 44.67 7.21
CA THR A 331 10.92 44.88 7.21
C THR A 331 11.64 43.59 7.60
N ARG A 332 12.61 43.16 6.78
CA ARG A 332 13.47 42.02 7.08
C ARG A 332 14.59 42.43 8.04
N ILE A 333 14.93 41.53 8.96
CA ILE A 333 16.02 41.67 9.93
C ILE A 333 16.89 40.42 9.80
N ALA A 334 18.18 40.60 9.53
CA ALA A 334 19.11 39.49 9.29
C ALA A 334 19.58 38.77 10.56
N SER A 335 19.58 39.46 11.71
CA SER A 335 20.04 38.89 12.99
C SER A 335 19.29 39.51 14.18
N PRO A 336 18.46 38.74 14.90
CA PRO A 336 18.00 37.40 14.54
C PRO A 336 17.15 37.44 13.26
N ILE A 337 17.16 36.35 12.49
CA ILE A 337 16.39 36.24 11.24
C ILE A 337 14.90 36.42 11.57
N SER A 338 14.35 37.57 11.17
CA SER A 338 12.98 37.93 11.51
C SER A 338 12.38 38.92 10.53
N VAL A 339 11.05 38.99 10.53
CA VAL A 339 10.27 40.00 9.81
C VAL A 339 9.45 40.78 10.82
N THR A 340 9.55 42.11 10.75
CA THR A 340 8.76 43.00 11.60
C THR A 340 7.85 43.90 10.78
N PHE A 341 6.64 44.12 11.28
CA PHE A 341 5.65 45.00 10.68
C PHE A 341 4.74 45.57 11.77
N GLU A 342 4.10 46.70 11.47
CA GLU A 342 3.05 47.26 12.30
C GLU A 342 1.69 46.81 11.77
N ILE A 343 0.74 46.60 12.67
CA ILE A 343 -0.66 46.41 12.34
C ILE A 343 -1.47 47.56 12.91
N THR A 344 -2.51 47.99 12.19
CA THR A 344 -3.48 49.01 12.65
C THR A 344 -4.90 48.49 12.49
N GLY A 345 -5.71 48.57 13.56
CA GLY A 345 -7.10 48.11 13.60
C GLY A 345 -7.91 48.88 14.67
N ASP A 346 -9.20 48.55 14.82
CA ASP A 346 -10.14 49.36 15.62
C ASP A 346 -10.03 49.13 17.14
N GLU A 347 -9.82 47.88 17.58
CA GLU A 347 -9.46 47.59 18.96
C GLU A 347 -8.46 46.41 19.02
N ILE A 348 -7.27 46.71 19.52
CA ILE A 348 -6.15 45.79 19.62
C ILE A 348 -5.94 45.41 21.09
N ASP A 349 -5.80 44.11 21.37
CA ASP A 349 -5.54 43.61 22.72
C ASP A 349 -4.28 44.26 23.31
N ASN A 350 -4.38 44.74 24.56
CA ASN A 350 -3.32 45.45 25.25
C ASN A 350 -2.31 44.52 25.94
N GLU A 351 -2.47 43.19 25.82
CA GLU A 351 -1.53 42.23 26.37
C GLU A 351 -0.48 41.79 25.33
N ALA A 352 0.80 41.97 25.65
CA ALA A 352 1.90 41.42 24.85
C ALA A 352 1.93 39.89 24.99
N SER A 353 2.13 39.18 23.89
CA SER A 353 2.19 37.73 23.87
C SER A 353 3.31 37.23 22.95
N GLU A 354 3.84 36.05 23.27
CA GLU A 354 4.72 35.30 22.38
C GLU A 354 4.18 33.87 22.24
N THR A 355 4.02 33.42 21.00
CA THR A 355 3.47 32.09 20.70
C THR A 355 4.44 31.30 19.82
N LYS A 356 4.41 29.97 19.99
CA LYS A 356 5.11 29.02 19.13
C LYS A 356 4.05 28.30 18.30
N PRO A 357 3.81 28.72 17.05
CA PRO A 357 2.84 28.07 16.20
C PRO A 357 3.31 26.66 15.82
N ASP A 358 2.37 25.77 15.53
CA ASP A 358 2.66 24.47 14.91
C ASP A 358 2.99 24.69 13.42
N ALA A 359 4.24 25.10 13.18
CA ALA A 359 4.70 25.64 11.90
C ALA A 359 6.14 25.15 11.57
N ASN A 360 6.35 24.78 10.31
CA ASN A 360 7.62 24.29 9.79
C ASN A 360 8.73 25.35 9.66
N PHE A 361 8.42 26.63 9.49
CA PHE A 361 9.34 27.73 9.12
C PHE A 361 9.30 28.90 10.11
N VAL A 362 8.12 29.25 10.66
CA VAL A 362 8.00 30.29 11.69
C VAL A 362 8.34 29.67 13.06
N LYS A 363 9.40 30.17 13.71
CA LYS A 363 9.89 29.65 15.00
C LYS A 363 9.08 30.17 16.19
N SER A 364 8.81 31.47 16.20
CA SER A 364 7.94 32.12 17.18
C SER A 364 7.39 33.43 16.64
N VAL A 365 6.26 33.85 17.20
CA VAL A 365 5.62 35.12 16.90
C VAL A 365 5.61 35.95 18.17
N LYS A 366 6.21 37.14 18.13
CA LYS A 366 6.14 38.11 19.21
C LYS A 366 5.24 39.27 18.82
N TYR A 367 4.28 39.53 19.68
CA TYR A 367 3.31 40.59 19.56
C TYR A 367 3.55 41.65 20.64
N THR A 368 3.54 42.93 20.28
CA THR A 368 3.81 44.04 21.20
C THR A 368 2.87 45.21 20.93
N PRO A 369 1.88 45.46 21.80
CA PRO A 369 0.98 46.61 21.70
C PRO A 369 1.76 47.94 21.69
N VAL A 370 1.33 48.87 20.83
CA VAL A 370 1.88 50.24 20.73
C VAL A 370 0.83 51.26 21.18
N SER A 371 -0.43 51.04 20.83
CA SER A 371 -1.60 51.78 21.29
C SER A 371 -2.85 50.90 21.19
N LYS A 372 -4.02 51.41 21.60
CA LYS A 372 -5.31 50.73 21.44
C LYS A 372 -5.65 50.35 19.99
N THR A 373 -4.98 50.96 19.02
CA THR A 373 -5.24 50.78 17.59
C THR A 373 -4.00 50.33 16.82
N LYS A 374 -2.84 50.15 17.48
CA LYS A 374 -1.58 49.76 16.84
C LYS A 374 -0.81 48.72 17.63
N ALA A 375 -0.22 47.77 16.92
CA ALA A 375 0.75 46.85 17.50
C ALA A 375 1.89 46.56 16.54
N LYS A 376 3.04 46.18 17.12
CA LYS A 376 4.20 45.68 16.39
C LYS A 376 4.21 44.16 16.46
N VAL A 377 4.32 43.52 15.30
CA VAL A 377 4.48 42.08 15.18
C VAL A 377 5.91 41.78 14.73
N THR A 378 6.52 40.76 15.35
CA THR A 378 7.83 40.23 14.96
C THR A 378 7.70 38.72 14.77
N LEU A 379 7.95 38.25 13.56
CA LEU A 379 7.99 36.84 13.20
C LEU A 379 9.45 36.40 13.21
N TYR A 380 9.82 35.52 14.14
CA TYR A 380 11.16 34.90 14.17
C TYR A 380 11.15 33.68 13.27
N LEU A 381 12.09 33.62 12.33
CA LEU A 381 12.12 32.61 11.27
C LEU A 381 13.27 31.64 11.48
N LYS A 382 13.16 30.43 10.94
CA LYS A 382 14.22 29.42 10.96
C LYS A 382 15.33 29.71 9.94
N ASP A 383 15.00 30.37 8.83
CA ASP A 383 15.90 30.64 7.69
C ASP A 383 15.51 31.98 7.00
N ASP A 384 16.45 32.61 6.28
CA ASP A 384 16.28 33.88 5.56
C ASP A 384 15.78 33.72 4.11
N ASN A 385 15.67 32.48 3.63
CA ASN A 385 15.17 32.16 2.30
C ASN A 385 13.64 32.16 2.21
N PHE A 386 13.04 33.35 2.10
CA PHE A 386 11.59 33.52 1.93
C PHE A 386 11.23 34.70 1.01
N ASN A 387 10.04 34.63 0.43
CA ASN A 387 9.37 35.71 -0.27
C ASN A 387 8.33 36.38 0.65
N LEU A 388 8.19 37.70 0.49
CA LEU A 388 7.14 38.47 1.14
C LEU A 388 6.15 38.91 0.07
N VAL A 389 4.88 38.58 0.26
CA VAL A 389 3.79 39.19 -0.50
C VAL A 389 2.94 39.98 0.48
N GLN A 390 2.73 41.26 0.21
CA GLN A 390 1.97 42.15 1.07
C GLN A 390 0.77 42.70 0.33
N THR A 391 -0.38 42.70 1.01
CA THR A 391 -1.61 43.37 0.60
C THR A 391 -1.99 44.39 1.68
N GLN A 392 -3.07 45.15 1.46
CA GLN A 392 -3.54 46.12 2.44
C GLN A 392 -3.95 45.47 3.78
N SER A 393 -4.48 44.24 3.73
CA SER A 393 -5.05 43.53 4.88
C SER A 393 -4.30 42.24 5.26
N SER A 394 -3.24 41.86 4.55
CA SER A 394 -2.53 40.60 4.81
C SER A 394 -1.04 40.66 4.43
N LEU A 395 -0.21 39.97 5.20
CA LEU A 395 1.19 39.72 4.91
C LEU A 395 1.42 38.21 4.79
N TYR A 396 1.87 37.78 3.62
CA TYR A 396 2.23 36.39 3.33
C TYR A 396 3.74 36.24 3.39
N ILE A 397 4.21 35.29 4.21
CA ILE A 397 5.59 34.82 4.21
C ILE A 397 5.60 33.45 3.54
N MET A 398 6.22 33.38 2.38
CA MET A 398 6.37 32.15 1.62
C MET A 398 7.81 31.69 1.78
N ALA A 399 8.05 30.66 2.60
CA ALA A 399 9.35 30.01 2.62
C ALA A 399 9.69 29.59 1.18
N GLN A 400 10.85 30.02 0.69
CA GLN A 400 11.36 29.48 -0.56
C GLN A 400 12.01 28.16 -0.20
N LYS A 401 11.61 27.08 -0.88
CA LYS A 401 12.36 25.83 -0.80
C LYS A 401 13.80 26.18 -1.14
N ALA A 402 14.74 25.92 -0.23
CA ALA A 402 16.16 25.96 -0.59
C ALA A 402 16.31 25.00 -1.78
N GLU A 403 16.72 25.50 -2.93
CA GLU A 403 16.91 24.64 -4.09
C GLU A 403 18.09 23.71 -3.80
N LYS A 404 17.82 22.55 -3.20
CA LYS A 404 18.72 21.39 -3.27
C LYS A 404 18.64 20.86 -4.70
N LEU A 405 19.30 21.57 -5.61
CA LEU A 405 19.16 21.33 -7.05
C LEU A 405 19.57 19.90 -7.42
N ARG A 406 20.49 19.26 -6.69
CA ARG A 406 20.89 17.87 -6.98
C ARG A 406 21.16 17.11 -5.70
N SER A 407 20.13 16.48 -5.14
CA SER A 407 20.28 15.59 -3.99
C SER A 407 19.59 14.25 -4.19
N VAL A 408 20.20 13.17 -3.74
CA VAL A 408 19.64 11.82 -3.85
C VAL A 408 19.87 11.04 -2.56
N MET A 409 18.83 10.32 -2.13
CA MET A 409 18.97 9.28 -1.11
C MET A 409 19.28 7.96 -1.80
N ILE A 410 20.38 7.33 -1.40
CA ILE A 410 20.77 6.00 -1.84
C ILE A 410 20.55 5.01 -0.70
N ASP A 411 19.75 4.00 -0.99
CA ASP A 411 19.49 2.89 -0.10
C ASP A 411 20.24 1.65 -0.59
N ALA A 412 21.11 1.11 0.26
CA ALA A 412 21.76 -0.17 0.01
C ALA A 412 20.91 -1.23 0.72
N GLY A 413 20.13 -2.01 -0.03
CA GLY A 413 19.18 -2.95 0.56
C GLY A 413 19.84 -3.91 1.57
N HIS A 414 19.06 -4.35 2.57
CA HIS A 414 19.48 -5.27 3.64
C HIS A 414 20.60 -4.70 4.54
N GLY A 415 21.38 -5.56 5.21
CA GLY A 415 22.53 -5.19 6.03
C GLY A 415 22.52 -5.77 7.44
N GLY A 416 23.70 -5.88 8.04
CA GLY A 416 23.90 -6.44 9.37
C GLY A 416 23.39 -7.87 9.47
N SER A 417 22.38 -8.08 10.32
CA SER A 417 21.74 -9.38 10.54
C SER A 417 20.87 -9.87 9.38
N ASP A 418 20.54 -8.98 8.44
CA ASP A 418 19.83 -9.33 7.23
C ASP A 418 20.81 -9.40 6.05
N ALA A 419 21.02 -10.61 5.54
CA ALA A 419 21.94 -10.86 4.44
C ALA A 419 21.32 -10.55 3.06
N GLY A 420 20.00 -10.35 2.99
CA GLY A 420 19.25 -10.49 1.77
C GLY A 420 19.30 -11.92 1.22
N ALA A 421 19.11 -12.06 -0.08
CA ALA A 421 19.31 -13.32 -0.77
C ALA A 421 20.79 -13.75 -0.75
N VAL A 422 21.03 -15.06 -0.84
CA VAL A 422 22.37 -15.66 -0.79
C VAL A 422 22.56 -16.66 -1.90
N ALA A 423 23.79 -16.77 -2.43
CA ALA A 423 24.18 -17.88 -3.27
C ALA A 423 25.00 -18.90 -2.46
N THR A 424 24.71 -20.18 -2.69
CA THR A 424 25.38 -21.31 -2.03
C THR A 424 26.00 -22.25 -3.05
N ASP A 425 27.13 -22.85 -2.71
CA ASP A 425 27.72 -23.94 -3.50
C ASP A 425 26.93 -25.25 -3.32
N GLU A 426 27.38 -26.31 -4.01
CA GLU A 426 26.76 -27.65 -3.95
C GLU A 426 26.76 -28.26 -2.53
N ASP A 427 27.70 -27.83 -1.68
CA ASP A 427 27.83 -28.26 -0.29
C ASP A 427 27.00 -27.38 0.68
N GLY A 428 26.29 -26.37 0.16
CA GLY A 428 25.45 -25.45 0.94
C GLY A 428 26.22 -24.31 1.60
N ASN A 429 27.50 -24.10 1.27
CA ASN A 429 28.27 -22.98 1.80
C ASN A 429 27.91 -21.69 1.06
N VAL A 430 27.59 -20.64 1.82
CA VAL A 430 27.30 -19.32 1.27
C VAL A 430 28.58 -18.68 0.74
N TYR A 431 28.62 -18.37 -0.55
CA TYR A 431 29.75 -17.68 -1.19
C TYR A 431 29.43 -16.25 -1.64
N ALA A 432 28.15 -15.87 -1.72
CA ALA A 432 27.72 -14.52 -2.02
C ALA A 432 26.47 -14.13 -1.23
N LYS A 433 26.37 -12.84 -0.89
CA LYS A 433 25.22 -12.26 -0.18
C LYS A 433 24.83 -10.97 -0.86
N GLU A 434 23.54 -10.79 -1.06
CA GLU A 434 22.96 -9.60 -1.67
C GLU A 434 23.42 -8.32 -0.96
N LYS A 435 23.39 -8.30 0.38
CA LYS A 435 23.75 -7.11 1.16
C LYS A 435 25.16 -6.56 0.87
N ASP A 436 26.08 -7.44 0.45
CA ASP A 436 27.48 -7.11 0.19
C ASP A 436 27.61 -6.46 -1.20
N PHE A 437 26.92 -7.01 -2.22
CA PHE A 437 26.83 -6.40 -3.55
C PHE A 437 26.11 -5.05 -3.50
N ASN A 438 24.98 -4.98 -2.80
CA ASN A 438 24.18 -3.77 -2.66
C ASN A 438 25.01 -2.64 -2.01
N LEU A 439 25.75 -2.94 -0.94
CA LEU A 439 26.59 -1.96 -0.26
C LEU A 439 27.74 -1.48 -1.15
N ASP A 440 28.42 -2.40 -1.83
CA ASP A 440 29.55 -2.06 -2.69
C ASP A 440 29.13 -1.12 -3.84
N VAL A 441 28.06 -1.46 -4.55
CA VAL A 441 27.52 -0.62 -5.63
C VAL A 441 27.05 0.73 -5.08
N ALA A 442 26.32 0.75 -3.95
CA ALA A 442 25.85 1.99 -3.34
C ALA A 442 26.99 2.93 -2.95
N LEU A 443 28.10 2.42 -2.40
CA LEU A 443 29.29 3.21 -2.07
C LEU A 443 30.01 3.74 -3.32
N LYS A 444 30.05 2.95 -4.42
CA LYS A 444 30.56 3.43 -5.71
C LYS A 444 29.67 4.54 -6.27
N VAL A 445 28.35 4.38 -6.22
CA VAL A 445 27.37 5.42 -6.63
C VAL A 445 27.58 6.69 -5.83
N GLN A 446 27.67 6.60 -4.50
CA GLN A 446 27.93 7.74 -3.62
C GLN A 446 29.19 8.50 -4.08
N LYS A 447 30.30 7.79 -4.23
CA LYS A 447 31.60 8.36 -4.61
C LYS A 447 31.53 9.08 -5.96
N ILE A 448 30.90 8.48 -6.98
CA ILE A 448 30.81 9.05 -8.32
C ILE A 448 29.93 10.31 -8.31
N LEU A 449 28.77 10.26 -7.65
CA LEU A 449 27.83 11.38 -7.60
C LEU A 449 28.37 12.57 -6.80
N GLU A 450 29.05 12.33 -5.67
CA GLU A 450 29.69 13.40 -4.89
C GLU A 450 30.78 14.12 -5.72
N GLN A 451 31.52 13.40 -6.57
CA GLN A 451 32.46 14.00 -7.52
C GLN A 451 31.79 14.86 -8.61
N LYS A 452 30.49 14.67 -8.83
CA LYS A 452 29.65 15.44 -9.76
C LYS A 452 28.82 16.51 -9.06
N HIS A 453 29.19 16.87 -7.83
CA HIS A 453 28.52 17.87 -7.00
C HIS A 453 27.04 17.57 -6.71
N VAL A 454 26.68 16.28 -6.67
CA VAL A 454 25.38 15.83 -6.18
C VAL A 454 25.49 15.57 -4.67
N GLU A 455 24.56 16.10 -3.88
CA GLU A 455 24.45 15.76 -2.46
C GLU A 455 23.89 14.34 -2.30
N VAL A 456 24.71 13.42 -1.80
CA VAL A 456 24.28 12.04 -1.56
C VAL A 456 24.02 11.82 -0.07
N LYS A 457 22.80 11.38 0.25
CA LYS A 457 22.46 10.81 1.56
C LYS A 457 22.41 9.29 1.41
N MET A 458 22.83 8.58 2.44
CA MET A 458 22.88 7.12 2.45
C MET A 458 22.02 6.62 3.60
N ILE A 459 21.17 5.62 3.36
CA ILE A 459 20.48 4.90 4.44
C ILE A 459 21.50 4.19 5.33
N ARG A 460 22.50 3.52 4.71
CA ARG A 460 23.65 2.94 5.41
C ARG A 460 24.93 3.07 4.60
N LYS A 461 26.07 3.15 5.31
CA LYS A 461 27.43 3.22 4.75
C LYS A 461 28.33 2.06 5.17
N SER A 462 27.77 1.10 5.90
CA SER A 462 28.48 -0.07 6.43
C SER A 462 27.51 -1.24 6.56
N ASP A 463 28.02 -2.40 6.99
CA ASP A 463 27.22 -3.60 7.23
C ASP A 463 26.42 -3.51 8.54
N VAL A 464 25.38 -2.67 8.53
CA VAL A 464 24.45 -2.46 9.65
C VAL A 464 23.03 -2.74 9.20
N TYR A 465 22.23 -3.32 10.10
CA TYR A 465 20.82 -3.55 9.86
C TYR A 465 20.05 -2.23 9.98
N VAL A 466 19.20 -1.94 8.99
CA VAL A 466 18.24 -0.85 9.00
C VAL A 466 16.86 -1.46 8.76
N ASP A 467 15.90 -1.09 9.60
CA ASP A 467 14.52 -1.53 9.44
C ASP A 467 13.91 -0.90 8.18
N PHE A 468 13.48 -1.73 7.23
CA PHE A 468 12.92 -1.27 5.96
C PHE A 468 11.70 -0.36 6.13
N GLN A 469 10.93 -0.53 7.22
CA GLN A 469 9.78 0.33 7.53
C GLN A 469 10.21 1.78 7.80
N GLN A 470 11.45 1.99 8.24
CA GLN A 470 12.00 3.30 8.54
C GLN A 470 12.69 3.94 7.33
N VAL A 471 13.02 3.18 6.29
CA VAL A 471 13.76 3.68 5.12
C VAL A 471 13.03 4.84 4.46
N GLY A 472 11.72 4.70 4.24
CA GLY A 472 10.90 5.77 3.68
C GLY A 472 10.85 7.03 4.56
N SER A 473 10.68 6.86 5.88
CA SER A 473 10.70 8.01 6.80
C SER A 473 12.07 8.70 6.83
N ILE A 474 13.16 7.94 6.84
CA ILE A 474 14.54 8.49 6.80
C ILE A 474 14.76 9.26 5.50
N ALA A 475 14.31 8.72 4.36
CA ALA A 475 14.38 9.39 3.07
C ALA A 475 13.57 10.68 3.03
N ASN A 476 12.34 10.66 3.57
CA ASN A 476 11.47 11.83 3.63
C ASN A 476 12.03 12.92 4.55
N ASP A 477 12.53 12.55 5.73
CA ASP A 477 13.14 13.46 6.69
C ASP A 477 14.44 14.09 6.15
N ALA A 478 15.15 13.38 5.28
CA ALA A 478 16.34 13.90 4.62
C ALA A 478 16.04 14.95 3.53
N ASP A 479 14.78 15.03 3.07
CA ASP A 479 14.28 15.93 2.02
C ASP A 479 15.23 15.95 0.80
N THR A 480 15.46 14.77 0.22
CA THR A 480 16.24 14.59 -1.01
C THR A 480 15.36 14.69 -2.25
N THR A 481 15.96 15.05 -3.40
CA THR A 481 15.25 15.25 -4.67
C THR A 481 14.81 13.92 -5.30
N LEU A 482 15.64 12.89 -5.23
CA LEU A 482 15.37 11.54 -5.74
C LEU A 482 15.67 10.49 -4.66
N PHE A 483 15.09 9.30 -4.81
CA PHE A 483 15.39 8.11 -4.01
C PHE A 483 15.73 6.93 -4.92
N VAL A 484 16.82 6.23 -4.64
CA VAL A 484 17.24 5.02 -5.37
C VAL A 484 17.65 3.96 -4.37
N SER A 485 16.88 2.87 -4.30
CA SER A 485 17.23 1.66 -3.58
C SER A 485 17.92 0.66 -4.51
N ILE A 486 18.96 0.00 -4.01
CA ILE A 486 19.83 -0.90 -4.78
C ILE A 486 19.74 -2.29 -4.15
N HIS A 487 19.27 -3.24 -4.95
CA HIS A 487 18.99 -4.62 -4.59
C HIS A 487 19.56 -5.63 -5.59
N THR A 488 19.60 -6.88 -5.17
CA THR A 488 19.95 -8.02 -6.03
C THR A 488 18.87 -9.09 -5.90
N ASN A 489 18.24 -9.42 -7.01
CA ASN A 489 17.05 -10.25 -7.03
C ASN A 489 17.39 -11.72 -6.71
N SER A 490 16.36 -12.51 -6.46
CA SER A 490 16.46 -13.96 -6.33
C SER A 490 15.15 -14.60 -6.77
N ALA A 491 15.25 -15.77 -7.38
CA ALA A 491 14.10 -16.60 -7.73
C ALA A 491 14.21 -17.99 -7.11
N LEU A 492 13.10 -18.73 -7.09
CA LEU A 492 13.07 -20.13 -6.66
C LEU A 492 13.85 -21.06 -7.59
N THR A 493 14.08 -20.64 -8.83
CA THR A 493 14.89 -21.34 -9.83
C THR A 493 16.09 -20.49 -10.23
N ASP A 494 17.13 -21.13 -10.74
CA ASP A 494 18.34 -20.48 -11.26
C ASP A 494 18.16 -19.92 -12.68
N SER A 495 16.99 -20.13 -13.30
CA SER A 495 16.72 -19.74 -14.69
C SER A 495 16.40 -18.25 -14.88
N ALA A 496 15.95 -17.55 -13.82
CA ALA A 496 15.63 -16.13 -13.92
C ALA A 496 16.92 -15.31 -13.92
N THR A 497 17.12 -14.45 -14.92
CA THR A 497 18.31 -13.60 -15.10
C THR A 497 17.90 -12.25 -15.67
N GLY A 498 18.77 -11.25 -15.49
CA GLY A 498 18.65 -9.92 -16.05
C GLY A 498 18.31 -8.85 -15.01
N ILE A 499 18.28 -7.61 -15.47
CA ILE A 499 18.10 -6.41 -14.64
C ILE A 499 16.66 -5.91 -14.76
N GLU A 500 16.05 -5.51 -13.64
CA GLU A 500 14.75 -4.83 -13.60
C GLU A 500 14.80 -3.62 -12.67
N THR A 501 13.90 -2.65 -12.90
CA THR A 501 13.75 -1.47 -12.04
C THR A 501 12.29 -1.31 -11.64
N TRP A 502 12.03 -1.30 -10.34
CA TRP A 502 10.70 -1.14 -9.76
C TRP A 502 10.41 0.32 -9.43
N ALA A 503 9.21 0.77 -9.73
CA ALA A 503 8.72 2.11 -9.42
C ALA A 503 7.20 2.12 -9.24
N TYR A 504 6.67 3.18 -8.61
CA TYR A 504 5.23 3.42 -8.63
C TYR A 504 4.82 3.91 -10.02
N LEU A 505 4.04 3.10 -10.77
CA LEU A 505 3.77 3.33 -12.19
C LEU A 505 2.43 4.02 -12.50
N GLU A 506 1.58 4.22 -11.49
CA GLU A 506 0.26 4.81 -11.66
C GLU A 506 0.32 6.33 -11.88
N ASP A 507 -0.73 6.89 -12.48
CA ASP A 507 -0.78 8.30 -12.89
C ASP A 507 -0.82 9.30 -11.72
N ASN A 508 -1.18 8.83 -10.53
CA ASN A 508 -1.16 9.61 -9.28
C ASN A 508 0.19 9.53 -8.53
N ALA A 509 1.23 8.98 -9.15
CA ALA A 509 2.57 8.91 -8.56
C ALA A 509 3.07 10.29 -8.10
N SER A 510 3.80 10.31 -6.98
CA SER A 510 4.51 11.51 -6.54
C SER A 510 5.43 12.03 -7.64
N SER A 511 5.35 13.33 -7.91
CA SER A 511 6.17 14.00 -8.90
C SER A 511 6.89 15.20 -8.29
N LEU A 512 8.14 15.39 -8.68
CA LEU A 512 8.92 16.58 -8.34
C LEU A 512 9.53 17.14 -9.63
N ASN A 513 9.28 18.41 -9.92
CA ASN A 513 9.72 19.08 -11.17
C ASN A 513 9.44 18.26 -12.44
N GLY A 514 8.29 17.58 -12.50
CA GLY A 514 7.89 16.74 -13.64
C GLY A 514 8.53 15.36 -13.69
N MET A 515 9.49 15.05 -12.80
CA MET A 515 10.03 13.70 -12.65
C MET A 515 9.08 12.84 -11.82
N THR A 516 8.80 11.63 -12.29
CA THR A 516 8.04 10.60 -11.57
C THR A 516 8.94 9.39 -11.31
N GLY A 517 8.57 8.51 -10.38
CA GLY A 517 9.27 7.23 -10.18
C GLY A 517 9.35 6.40 -11.47
N LYS A 518 8.24 6.35 -12.23
CA LYS A 518 8.20 5.72 -13.56
C LYS A 518 9.27 6.27 -14.51
N ARG A 519 9.34 7.61 -14.66
CA ARG A 519 10.30 8.23 -15.57
C ARG A 519 11.75 7.99 -15.12
N LEU A 520 12.00 8.10 -13.82
CA LEU A 520 13.29 7.79 -13.22
C LEU A 520 13.71 6.34 -13.50
N ALA A 521 12.79 5.38 -13.37
CA ALA A 521 13.03 3.97 -13.64
C ALA A 521 13.36 3.71 -15.11
N GLU A 522 12.62 4.32 -16.05
CA GLU A 522 12.90 4.20 -17.49
C GLU A 522 14.33 4.65 -17.82
N ILE A 523 14.75 5.78 -17.24
CA ILE A 523 16.08 6.36 -17.48
C ILE A 523 17.17 5.44 -16.91
N ILE A 524 17.04 5.03 -15.63
CA ILE A 524 18.05 4.21 -14.96
C ILE A 524 18.11 2.80 -15.58
N GLN A 525 16.97 2.15 -15.82
CA GLN A 525 16.90 0.84 -16.47
C GLN A 525 17.65 0.87 -17.80
N LYS A 526 17.33 1.82 -18.67
CA LYS A 526 17.99 1.97 -19.98
C LYS A 526 19.51 2.10 -19.83
N LYS A 527 19.99 2.90 -18.89
CA LYS A 527 21.43 3.10 -18.66
C LYS A 527 22.13 1.84 -18.19
N MET A 528 21.49 1.06 -17.31
CA MET A 528 22.07 -0.19 -16.82
C MET A 528 22.22 -1.20 -17.96
N ILE A 529 21.21 -1.34 -18.82
CA ILE A 529 21.26 -2.24 -19.97
C ILE A 529 22.32 -1.80 -20.97
N GLU A 530 22.38 -0.51 -21.34
CA GLU A 530 23.39 0.05 -22.25
C GLU A 530 24.84 -0.19 -21.78
N LYS A 531 25.07 -0.25 -20.46
CA LYS A 531 26.40 -0.35 -19.87
C LYS A 531 26.85 -1.79 -19.61
N THR A 532 25.90 -2.71 -19.41
CA THR A 532 26.17 -4.08 -18.94
C THR A 532 25.90 -5.17 -19.96
N ASP A 533 25.12 -4.87 -21.00
CA ASP A 533 24.60 -5.85 -21.96
C ASP A 533 23.76 -6.97 -21.30
N ALA A 534 23.28 -6.75 -20.07
CA ALA A 534 22.43 -7.70 -19.36
C ALA A 534 21.05 -7.83 -20.03
N ILE A 535 20.35 -8.92 -19.74
CA ILE A 535 18.97 -9.12 -20.19
C ILE A 535 18.07 -8.02 -19.60
N ASP A 536 17.37 -7.29 -20.46
CA ASP A 536 16.43 -6.25 -20.06
C ASP A 536 15.08 -6.86 -19.68
N ARG A 537 14.74 -6.78 -18.38
CA ARG A 537 13.44 -7.24 -17.86
C ARG A 537 12.43 -6.10 -17.73
N GLY A 538 12.83 -4.89 -18.10
CA GLY A 538 12.02 -3.67 -18.09
C GLY A 538 11.75 -3.11 -16.69
N ILE A 539 10.85 -2.13 -16.66
CA ILE A 539 10.36 -1.55 -15.42
C ILE A 539 9.17 -2.36 -14.85
N LYS A 540 9.02 -2.38 -13.52
CA LYS A 540 7.97 -3.12 -12.80
C LYS A 540 7.19 -2.20 -11.87
N ASN A 541 5.91 -2.52 -11.62
CA ASN A 541 5.10 -1.76 -10.68
C ASN A 541 5.41 -2.16 -9.24
N GLY A 542 6.04 -1.26 -8.50
CA GLY A 542 6.45 -1.42 -7.11
C GLY A 542 5.45 -0.87 -6.09
N LYS A 543 4.15 -0.80 -6.42
CA LYS A 543 3.09 -0.29 -5.52
C LYS A 543 3.05 -0.97 -4.13
N SER A 544 3.47 -2.24 -4.06
CA SER A 544 3.54 -3.03 -2.82
C SER A 544 4.89 -2.96 -2.11
N LEU A 545 5.90 -2.33 -2.72
CA LEU A 545 7.23 -2.20 -2.13
C LEU A 545 7.22 -1.05 -1.12
N ALA A 546 7.43 -1.38 0.16
CA ALA A 546 7.36 -0.41 1.25
C ALA A 546 8.27 0.80 1.03
N VAL A 547 9.51 0.59 0.57
CA VAL A 547 10.48 1.68 0.30
C VAL A 547 10.04 2.62 -0.82
N ILE A 548 9.18 2.19 -1.75
CA ILE A 548 8.63 3.03 -2.82
C ILE A 548 7.33 3.69 -2.36
N LYS A 549 6.45 2.93 -1.69
CA LYS A 549 5.13 3.40 -1.22
C LYS A 549 5.25 4.47 -0.13
N THR A 550 6.30 4.44 0.68
CA THR A 550 6.46 5.32 1.85
C THR A 550 7.32 6.56 1.58
N THR A 551 7.95 6.67 0.41
CA THR A 551 8.73 7.85 0.01
C THR A 551 7.88 8.92 -0.66
N SER A 552 8.15 10.20 -0.37
CA SER A 552 7.41 11.34 -0.93
C SER A 552 8.05 11.96 -2.19
N MET A 553 9.25 11.54 -2.55
CA MET A 553 9.97 11.96 -3.77
C MET A 553 9.93 10.87 -4.85
N PRO A 554 10.29 11.17 -6.11
CA PRO A 554 10.45 10.15 -7.13
C PRO A 554 11.44 9.06 -6.68
N ALA A 555 10.95 7.82 -6.62
CA ALA A 555 11.63 6.69 -6.02
C ALA A 555 11.68 5.49 -6.96
N VAL A 556 12.80 4.78 -6.93
CA VAL A 556 12.99 3.50 -7.63
C VAL A 556 13.70 2.49 -6.74
N LEU A 557 13.48 1.20 -7.01
CA LEU A 557 14.29 0.10 -6.53
C LEU A 557 14.89 -0.62 -7.74
N VAL A 558 16.21 -0.73 -7.78
CA VAL A 558 16.96 -1.38 -8.86
C VAL A 558 17.32 -2.80 -8.44
N GLU A 559 17.02 -3.76 -9.30
CA GLU A 559 17.47 -5.15 -9.17
C GLU A 559 18.60 -5.42 -10.17
N MET A 560 19.83 -5.54 -9.67
CA MET A 560 21.05 -5.54 -10.49
C MET A 560 21.34 -6.86 -11.23
N GLY A 561 20.46 -7.85 -11.10
CA GLY A 561 20.63 -9.23 -11.54
C GLY A 561 20.03 -10.20 -10.51
N PHE A 562 20.02 -11.49 -10.81
CA PHE A 562 19.53 -12.54 -9.90
C PHE A 562 20.71 -13.26 -9.22
N ILE A 563 20.86 -13.15 -7.91
CA ILE A 563 21.89 -13.88 -7.16
C ILE A 563 21.70 -15.40 -7.24
N SER A 564 20.46 -15.85 -7.46
CA SER A 564 20.13 -17.26 -7.69
C SER A 564 20.55 -17.77 -9.07
N ASN A 565 20.80 -16.88 -10.03
CA ASN A 565 21.30 -17.26 -11.34
C ASN A 565 22.83 -17.23 -11.36
N LYS A 566 23.42 -18.32 -11.84
CA LYS A 566 24.87 -18.50 -11.85
C LYS A 566 25.61 -17.39 -12.60
N GLN A 567 25.15 -17.02 -13.80
CA GLN A 567 25.84 -16.03 -14.63
C GLN A 567 25.71 -14.62 -14.05
N ASP A 568 24.53 -14.23 -13.57
CA ASP A 568 24.31 -12.94 -12.91
C ASP A 568 25.14 -12.85 -11.62
N CYS A 569 25.17 -13.91 -10.81
CA CYS A 569 25.99 -13.96 -9.61
C CYS A 569 27.49 -13.89 -9.92
N GLU A 570 27.98 -14.58 -10.95
CA GLU A 570 29.38 -14.50 -11.41
C GLU A 570 29.73 -13.09 -11.88
N ASN A 571 28.83 -12.44 -12.64
CA ASN A 571 28.99 -11.05 -13.04
C ASN A 571 29.04 -10.13 -11.79
N LEU A 572 28.10 -10.29 -10.85
CA LEU A 572 28.06 -9.47 -9.64
C LEU A 572 29.23 -9.73 -8.69
N MET A 573 29.92 -10.86 -8.77
CA MET A 573 31.19 -11.09 -8.05
C MET A 573 32.35 -10.28 -8.66
N ASP A 574 32.29 -9.94 -9.95
CA ASP A 574 33.28 -9.09 -10.63
C ASP A 574 33.12 -7.61 -10.22
N ASP A 575 34.16 -7.04 -9.62
CA ASP A 575 34.20 -5.63 -9.22
C ASP A 575 34.00 -4.66 -10.40
N SER A 576 34.51 -5.02 -11.59
CA SER A 576 34.37 -4.21 -12.79
C SER A 576 32.93 -4.19 -13.31
N TYR A 577 32.18 -5.28 -13.13
CA TYR A 577 30.76 -5.31 -13.46
C TYR A 577 29.94 -4.47 -12.48
N ARG A 578 30.20 -4.60 -11.17
CA ARG A 578 29.57 -3.72 -10.15
C ARG A 578 29.91 -2.24 -10.38
N GLN A 579 31.13 -1.94 -10.85
CA GLN A 579 31.52 -0.59 -11.26
C GLN A 579 30.71 -0.09 -12.46
N LYS A 580 30.44 -0.93 -13.48
CA LYS A 580 29.56 -0.57 -14.61
C LYS A 580 28.14 -0.27 -14.15
N ILE A 581 27.57 -1.11 -13.26
CA ILE A 581 26.24 -0.87 -12.69
C ILE A 581 26.21 0.48 -11.95
N ALA A 582 27.19 0.75 -11.09
CA ALA A 582 27.26 2.00 -10.35
C ALA A 582 27.34 3.22 -11.29
N GLU A 583 28.17 3.16 -12.33
CA GLU A 583 28.25 4.21 -13.36
C GLU A 583 26.93 4.42 -14.08
N ALA A 584 26.24 3.34 -14.46
CA ALA A 584 24.95 3.42 -15.12
C ALA A 584 23.87 4.07 -14.25
N ILE A 585 23.80 3.70 -12.96
CA ILE A 585 22.90 4.33 -11.99
C ILE A 585 23.22 5.84 -11.86
N CYS A 586 24.49 6.20 -11.77
CA CYS A 586 24.91 7.60 -11.69
C CYS A 586 24.54 8.39 -12.96
N GLU A 587 24.78 7.82 -14.13
CA GLU A 587 24.40 8.44 -15.41
C GLU A 587 22.88 8.63 -15.50
N GLY A 588 22.09 7.66 -15.02
CA GLY A 588 20.63 7.77 -14.98
C GLY A 588 20.13 8.84 -14.01
N ILE A 589 20.71 8.94 -12.82
CA ILE A 589 20.40 10.00 -11.84
C ILE A 589 20.73 11.38 -12.42
N LEU A 590 21.92 11.55 -13.02
CA LEU A 590 22.34 12.82 -13.62
C LEU A 590 21.47 13.21 -14.83
N ALA A 591 21.09 12.25 -15.67
CA ALA A 591 20.15 12.49 -16.76
C ALA A 591 18.78 12.93 -16.22
N SER A 592 18.32 12.34 -15.13
CA SER A 592 17.07 12.71 -14.47
C SER A 592 17.10 14.15 -13.93
N PHE A 593 18.19 14.56 -13.28
CA PHE A 593 18.37 15.97 -12.87
C PHE A 593 18.35 16.92 -14.07
N ASN A 594 19.02 16.58 -15.17
CA ASN A 594 18.98 17.39 -16.38
C ASN A 594 17.56 17.49 -16.97
N GLU A 595 16.77 16.41 -16.97
CA GLU A 595 15.35 16.46 -17.40
C GLU A 595 14.48 17.31 -16.47
N MET A 596 14.81 17.36 -15.17
CA MET A 596 14.17 18.23 -14.18
C MET A 596 14.61 19.70 -14.30
N GLY A 597 15.58 20.01 -15.16
CA GLY A 597 16.12 21.36 -15.35
C GLY A 597 17.04 21.85 -14.24
N ILE A 598 17.65 20.93 -13.47
CA ILE A 598 18.44 21.23 -12.26
C ILE A 598 19.84 20.62 -12.29
#